data_AF-A0A5E4DC98-F1
#
_entry.id   AF-A0A5E4DC98-F1
#
_cell.length_a   1.000
_cell.length_b   1.000
_cell.length_c   1.000
_cell.angle_alpha   90.00
_cell.angle_beta   90.00
_cell.angle_gamma   90.00
#
_symmetry.space_group_name_H-M   'P 1'
#
loop_
_entity.id
_entity.type
_entity.pdbx_description
1 polymer ?
#
loop_
_entity_poly.entity_id
_entity_poly.type
_entity_poly.pdbx_seq_one_letter_code
_entity_poly.pdbx_strand_id
1 'polypeptide(L)'
;MVELLDMDRVKRSSSMEQRLASLEEQMAQTTRALQWIVATLKDSGFGSEAGVPTLAPQKAADEPDAELGSRRQAEEAGDGYHVNARHLLYPNSPVTRFPVPNEKVPWKVEFAIYDPPFYTAERKDTALMDPVGDAPEPLSRISFNTLDGPRDRRSFHGAYAVRDGLPLNPMGRTGLRGRGSLSCFGPNHALHPVVTR
;
A
#
# COMPACT_ATOMS: atom_id res chain seq x y z
N MET A 1 48.00 -9.93 -12.77
CA MET A 1 46.74 -9.14 -12.75
C MET A 1 45.50 -10.01 -12.63
N VAL A 2 45.53 -11.27 -13.10
CA VAL A 2 44.41 -12.23 -12.97
C VAL A 2 44.20 -12.74 -11.53
N GLU A 3 45.28 -13.06 -10.80
CA GLU A 3 45.15 -13.62 -9.42
C GLU A 3 44.56 -12.66 -8.37
N LEU A 4 44.70 -11.34 -8.57
CA LEU A 4 44.12 -10.34 -7.65
C LEU A 4 42.60 -10.27 -7.77
N LEU A 5 42.06 -10.55 -8.96
CA LEU A 5 40.62 -10.55 -9.24
C LEU A 5 39.94 -11.81 -8.69
N ASP A 6 40.63 -12.95 -8.71
CA ASP A 6 40.12 -14.19 -8.11
C ASP A 6 40.03 -14.10 -6.58
N MET A 7 41.02 -13.48 -5.92
CA MET A 7 40.96 -13.23 -4.48
C MET A 7 39.79 -12.32 -4.07
N ASP A 8 39.42 -11.33 -4.89
CA ASP A 8 38.30 -10.42 -4.59
C ASP A 8 36.95 -11.10 -4.80
N ARG A 9 36.85 -12.01 -5.77
CA ARG A 9 35.65 -12.86 -5.98
C ARG A 9 35.42 -13.83 -4.83
N VAL A 10 36.48 -14.45 -4.31
CA VAL A 10 36.43 -15.38 -3.17
C VAL A 10 36.09 -14.65 -1.86
N LYS A 11 36.59 -13.42 -1.67
CA LYS A 11 36.21 -12.58 -0.52
C LYS A 11 34.75 -12.13 -0.56
N ARG A 12 34.23 -11.85 -1.76
CA ARG A 12 32.81 -11.51 -1.92
C ARG A 12 31.91 -12.72 -1.67
N SER A 13 32.28 -13.91 -2.14
CA SER A 13 31.51 -15.12 -1.88
C SER A 13 31.48 -15.47 -0.39
N SER A 14 32.63 -15.40 0.30
CA SER A 14 32.69 -15.66 1.74
C SER A 14 31.90 -14.65 2.58
N SER A 15 31.88 -13.37 2.16
CA SER A 15 31.05 -12.35 2.80
C SER A 15 29.55 -12.58 2.60
N MET A 16 29.14 -13.07 1.42
CA MET A 16 27.74 -13.42 1.16
C MET A 16 27.31 -14.65 1.97
N GLU A 17 28.17 -15.68 2.07
CA GLU A 17 27.92 -16.87 2.89
C GLU A 17 27.77 -16.53 4.37
N GLN A 18 28.61 -15.65 4.91
CA GLN A 18 28.48 -15.16 6.29
C GLN A 18 27.16 -14.41 6.54
N ARG A 19 26.71 -13.62 5.56
CA ARG A 19 25.41 -12.92 5.66
C ARG A 19 24.25 -13.90 5.64
N LEU A 20 24.32 -14.93 4.79
CA LEU A 20 23.29 -15.98 4.74
C LEU A 20 23.22 -16.75 6.06
N ALA A 21 24.35 -17.19 6.60
CA ALA A 21 24.40 -17.88 7.89
C ALA A 21 23.83 -17.02 9.03
N SER A 22 24.12 -15.72 9.02
CA SER A 22 23.54 -14.77 9.99
C SER A 22 22.02 -14.65 9.86
N LEU A 23 21.50 -14.57 8.63
CA LEU A 23 20.06 -14.53 8.37
C LEU A 23 19.35 -15.84 8.79
N GLU A 24 19.96 -16.99 8.53
CA GLU A 24 19.45 -18.29 8.96
C GLU A 24 19.37 -18.39 10.49
N GLU A 25 20.40 -17.93 11.20
CA GLU A 25 20.41 -17.88 12.66
C GLU A 25 19.32 -16.93 13.19
N GLN A 26 19.14 -15.77 12.57
CA GLN A 26 18.05 -14.83 12.91
C GLN A 26 16.66 -15.46 12.67
N MET A 27 16.48 -16.19 11.57
CA MET A 27 15.25 -16.93 11.30
C MET A 27 15.01 -18.04 12.33
N ALA A 28 16.05 -18.76 12.75
CA ALA A 28 15.94 -19.78 13.78
C ALA A 28 15.54 -19.18 15.13
N GLN A 29 16.15 -18.05 15.51
CA GLN A 29 15.85 -17.34 16.76
C GLN A 29 14.41 -16.80 16.78
N THR A 30 13.97 -16.17 15.70
CA THR A 30 12.59 -15.68 15.58
C THR A 30 11.57 -16.81 15.61
N THR A 31 11.86 -17.93 14.94
CA THR A 31 11.00 -19.13 14.97
C THR A 31 10.86 -19.68 16.39
N ARG A 32 11.96 -19.78 17.15
CA ARG A 32 11.91 -20.21 18.57
C ARG A 32 11.10 -19.25 19.44
N ALA A 33 11.27 -17.94 19.24
CA ALA A 33 10.51 -16.94 20.00
C ALA A 33 9.00 -17.02 19.71
N LEU A 34 8.61 -17.19 18.45
CA LEU A 34 7.21 -17.38 18.06
C LEU A 34 6.63 -18.68 18.65
N GLN A 35 7.38 -19.78 18.60
CA GLN A 35 6.96 -21.04 19.23
C GLN A 35 6.73 -20.87 20.73
N TRP A 36 7.60 -20.13 21.42
CA TRP A 36 7.44 -19.82 22.85
C TRP A 36 6.20 -18.97 23.13
N ILE A 37 5.93 -17.95 22.31
CA ILE A 37 4.71 -17.13 22.43
C ILE A 37 3.46 -17.99 22.22
N VAL A 38 3.44 -18.85 21.19
CA VAL A 38 2.29 -19.72 20.91
C VAL A 38 2.07 -20.72 22.05
N ALA A 39 3.14 -21.30 22.61
CA ALA A 39 3.04 -22.21 23.74
C ALA A 39 2.49 -21.52 24.99
N THR A 40 3.02 -20.34 25.34
CA THR A 40 2.55 -19.57 26.52
C THR A 40 1.10 -19.10 26.38
N LEU A 41 0.66 -18.72 25.17
CA LEU A 41 -0.74 -18.38 24.89
C LEU A 41 -1.68 -19.60 24.99
N LYS A 42 -1.21 -20.79 24.59
CA LYS A 42 -1.96 -22.04 24.79
C LYS A 42 -2.10 -22.39 26.26
N ASP A 43 -1.02 -22.31 27.02
CA ASP A 43 -1.01 -22.65 28.46
C ASP A 43 -1.83 -21.67 29.31
N SER A 44 -2.00 -20.42 28.84
CA SER A 44 -2.82 -19.40 29.49
C SER A 44 -4.31 -19.43 29.09
N GLY A 45 -4.74 -20.44 28.33
CA GLY A 45 -6.15 -20.68 28.01
C GLY A 45 -6.71 -19.86 26.83
N PHE A 46 -5.85 -19.26 26.00
CA PHE A 46 -6.25 -18.46 24.83
C PHE A 46 -6.28 -19.26 23.50
N GLY A 47 -6.23 -20.60 23.55
CA GLY A 47 -6.23 -21.45 22.35
C GLY A 47 -7.58 -22.09 22.04
N SER A 48 -8.28 -21.61 21.00
CA SER A 48 -9.36 -22.38 20.36
C SER A 48 -8.75 -23.41 19.40
N GLU A 49 -9.25 -24.67 19.39
CA GLU A 49 -8.70 -25.80 18.59
C GLU A 49 -8.82 -25.65 17.06
N ALA A 50 -9.28 -24.50 16.54
CA ALA A 50 -9.47 -24.30 15.11
C ALA A 50 -8.39 -23.38 14.53
N GLY A 51 -7.44 -23.98 13.82
CA GLY A 51 -6.57 -23.26 12.88
C GLY A 51 -5.08 -23.37 13.19
N VAL A 52 -4.50 -24.56 13.05
CA VAL A 52 -3.05 -24.72 12.88
C VAL A 52 -2.74 -24.54 11.39
N PRO A 53 -1.96 -23.53 10.96
CA PRO A 53 -1.36 -23.55 9.64
C PRO A 53 -0.21 -24.56 9.67
N THR A 54 -0.44 -25.75 9.11
CA THR A 54 0.62 -26.72 8.87
C THR A 54 1.56 -26.15 7.80
N LEU A 55 2.69 -25.58 8.22
CA LEU A 55 3.81 -25.28 7.33
C LEU A 55 4.45 -26.60 6.90
N ALA A 56 4.12 -27.03 5.68
CA ALA A 56 4.70 -28.22 5.07
C ALA A 56 6.21 -28.02 4.80
N PRO A 57 7.07 -29.01 5.08
CA PRO A 57 8.47 -28.98 4.65
C PRO A 57 8.55 -29.11 3.13
N GLN A 58 9.10 -28.10 2.45
CA GLN A 58 9.40 -28.19 1.02
C GLN A 58 10.63 -29.09 0.82
N LYS A 59 10.40 -30.35 0.46
CA LYS A 59 11.43 -31.25 -0.06
C LYS A 59 11.31 -31.27 -1.58
N ALA A 60 12.35 -30.79 -2.26
CA ALA A 60 12.49 -30.85 -3.71
C ALA A 60 12.53 -32.31 -4.20
N ALA A 61 11.76 -32.60 -5.24
CA ALA A 61 11.90 -33.78 -6.08
C ALA A 61 11.45 -33.41 -7.51
N ASP A 62 12.23 -33.87 -8.48
CA ASP A 62 12.24 -33.51 -9.89
C ASP A 62 10.91 -33.68 -10.64
N GLU A 63 10.71 -32.77 -11.60
CA GLU A 63 9.70 -32.81 -12.67
C GLU A 63 9.91 -34.03 -13.62
N PRO A 64 8.86 -34.44 -14.35
CA PRO A 64 8.85 -34.04 -15.75
C PRO A 64 7.49 -33.59 -16.30
N ASP A 65 7.60 -32.52 -17.09
CA ASP A 65 6.79 -31.94 -18.16
C ASP A 65 5.64 -32.80 -18.74
N ALA A 66 4.39 -32.33 -18.60
CA ALA A 66 3.42 -32.19 -19.71
C ALA A 66 2.01 -31.73 -19.22
N GLU A 67 1.46 -30.80 -20.01
CA GLU A 67 0.04 -30.41 -20.17
C GLU A 67 -0.54 -29.25 -19.33
N LEU A 68 -0.65 -28.14 -20.07
CA LEU A 68 -1.43 -26.92 -19.84
C LEU A 68 -2.91 -27.22 -19.50
N GLY A 69 -3.21 -27.33 -18.21
CA GLY A 69 -4.54 -27.04 -17.66
C GLY A 69 -4.44 -25.80 -16.81
N SER A 70 -5.08 -24.70 -17.23
CA SER A 70 -5.18 -23.46 -16.44
C SER A 70 -5.96 -23.68 -15.14
N ARG A 71 -5.32 -24.32 -14.17
CA ARG A 71 -5.73 -24.30 -12.77
C ARG A 71 -5.37 -22.92 -12.27
N ARG A 72 -6.32 -21.99 -12.40
CA ARG A 72 -6.30 -20.73 -11.66
C ARG A 72 -6.10 -21.13 -10.21
N GLN A 73 -4.88 -21.00 -9.71
CA GLN A 73 -4.65 -20.98 -8.29
C GLN A 73 -5.50 -19.79 -7.83
N ALA A 74 -6.53 -20.09 -7.05
CA ALA A 74 -7.20 -19.09 -6.26
C ALA A 74 -6.17 -18.64 -5.22
N GLU A 75 -5.25 -17.77 -5.65
CA GLU A 75 -4.77 -16.75 -4.74
C GLU A 75 -6.04 -16.12 -4.18
N GLU A 76 -6.14 -16.01 -2.85
CA GLU A 76 -7.26 -15.31 -2.23
C GLU A 76 -7.52 -14.05 -3.04
N ALA A 77 -8.71 -13.97 -3.63
CA ALA A 77 -9.11 -12.79 -4.37
C ALA A 77 -9.15 -11.66 -3.35
N GLY A 78 -8.01 -10.97 -3.20
CA GLY A 78 -7.90 -9.80 -2.37
C GLY A 78 -9.05 -8.88 -2.76
N ASP A 79 -9.64 -8.22 -1.78
CA ASP A 79 -10.86 -7.41 -1.93
C ASP A 79 -10.81 -6.30 -3.00
N GLY A 80 -9.66 -6.13 -3.68
CA GLY A 80 -9.45 -5.20 -4.78
C GLY A 80 -9.32 -3.74 -4.35
N TYR A 81 -9.29 -3.46 -3.04
CA TYR A 81 -9.20 -2.11 -2.52
C TYR A 81 -7.77 -1.55 -2.56
N HIS A 82 -7.65 -0.22 -2.66
CA HIS A 82 -6.36 0.48 -2.69
C HIS A 82 -5.61 0.31 -1.35
N VAL A 83 -4.62 -0.58 -1.31
CA VAL A 83 -3.76 -0.79 -0.13
C VAL A 83 -2.79 0.39 0.06
N ASN A 84 -2.08 0.78 -1.00
CA ASN A 84 -1.06 1.85 -0.94
C ASN A 84 -1.61 3.21 -0.48
N ALA A 85 -2.86 3.53 -0.83
CA ALA A 85 -3.48 4.80 -0.44
C ALA A 85 -4.01 4.80 1.01
N ARG A 86 -3.91 3.68 1.73
CA ARG A 86 -4.32 3.52 3.14
C ARG A 86 -3.16 3.25 4.10
N HIS A 87 -1.92 3.26 3.63
CA HIS A 87 -0.76 3.15 4.52
C HIS A 87 -0.80 4.20 5.64
N LEU A 88 -0.49 3.78 6.87
CA LEU A 88 -0.69 4.57 8.09
C LEU A 88 0.00 5.93 8.03
N LEU A 89 1.23 5.99 7.52
CA LEU A 89 1.98 7.23 7.38
C LEU A 89 1.79 7.82 5.99
N TYR A 90 1.49 9.12 5.93
CA TYR A 90 1.50 9.84 4.67
C TYR A 90 2.94 10.02 4.16
N PRO A 91 3.23 9.83 2.86
CA PRO A 91 4.59 9.95 2.34
C PRO A 91 5.24 11.30 2.66
N ASN A 92 6.50 11.26 3.10
CA ASN A 92 7.33 12.44 3.39
C ASN A 92 6.70 13.43 4.39
N SER A 93 5.86 12.94 5.31
CA SER A 93 5.16 13.76 6.31
C SER A 93 5.02 12.97 7.62
N PRO A 94 5.05 13.63 8.79
CA PRO A 94 4.73 12.97 10.06
C PRO A 94 3.23 12.68 10.26
N VAL A 95 2.38 13.04 9.30
CA VAL A 95 0.93 12.89 9.40
C VAL A 95 0.51 11.43 9.27
N THR A 96 -0.29 10.97 10.23
CA THR A 96 -0.95 9.67 10.22
C THR A 96 -2.34 9.74 9.60
N ARG A 97 -2.74 8.66 8.95
CA ARG A 97 -4.09 8.46 8.45
C ARG A 97 -4.97 7.84 9.52
N PHE A 98 -6.27 8.10 9.45
CA PHE A 98 -7.29 7.35 10.16
C PHE A 98 -7.33 5.90 9.65
N PRO A 99 -7.33 4.89 10.52
CA PRO A 99 -7.33 3.49 10.10
C PRO A 99 -8.66 3.12 9.40
N VAL A 100 -8.56 2.59 8.19
CA VAL A 100 -9.73 2.17 7.39
C VAL A 100 -9.63 0.67 7.11
N PRO A 101 -10.38 -0.18 7.85
CA PRO A 101 -10.54 -1.59 7.53
C PRO A 101 -11.10 -1.81 6.13
N ASN A 102 -10.83 -2.97 5.54
CA ASN A 102 -11.20 -3.30 4.17
C ASN A 102 -12.72 -3.21 3.94
N GLU A 103 -13.51 -3.67 4.91
CA GLU A 103 -14.98 -3.65 4.88
C GLU A 103 -15.54 -2.22 4.89
N LYS A 104 -14.74 -1.26 5.34
CA LYS A 104 -15.12 0.16 5.47
C LYS A 104 -14.56 1.04 4.36
N VAL A 105 -13.82 0.49 3.39
CA VAL A 105 -13.30 1.25 2.25
C VAL A 105 -14.43 1.86 1.40
N PRO A 106 -15.50 1.13 1.00
CA PRO A 106 -16.51 1.69 0.11
C PRO A 106 -17.35 2.77 0.79
N TRP A 107 -17.55 3.91 0.11
CA TRP A 107 -18.35 5.03 0.65
C TRP A 107 -19.80 4.66 0.99
N LYS A 108 -20.37 3.67 0.30
CA LYS A 108 -21.72 3.15 0.54
C LYS A 108 -21.87 2.49 1.90
N VAL A 109 -20.78 1.95 2.46
CA VAL A 109 -20.79 1.31 3.78
C VAL A 109 -20.76 2.40 4.85
N GLU A 110 -21.66 2.29 5.81
CA GLU A 110 -21.72 3.19 6.96
C GLU A 110 -20.47 3.05 7.82
N PHE A 111 -19.90 4.18 8.21
CA PHE A 111 -18.75 4.25 9.09
C PHE A 111 -18.86 5.50 9.97
N ALA A 112 -19.69 5.43 11.00
CA ALA A 112 -20.07 6.59 11.83
C ALA A 112 -18.87 7.27 12.51
N ILE A 113 -17.87 6.49 12.96
CA ILE A 113 -16.67 7.02 13.62
C ILE A 113 -15.61 7.55 12.65
N TYR A 114 -15.90 7.58 11.34
CA TYR A 114 -14.91 7.97 10.33
C TYR A 114 -14.64 9.47 10.38
N ASP A 115 -13.59 9.84 11.10
CA ASP A 115 -13.10 11.22 11.24
C ASP A 115 -11.63 11.34 10.80
N PRO A 116 -11.35 11.30 9.49
CA PRO A 116 -10.00 11.41 8.96
C PRO A 116 -9.41 12.82 9.15
N PRO A 117 -8.14 12.95 9.57
CA PRO A 117 -7.51 14.25 9.72
C PRO A 117 -7.40 14.96 8.37
N PHE A 118 -7.45 16.30 8.39
CA PHE A 118 -7.26 17.12 7.21
C PHE A 118 -5.77 17.46 7.03
N TYR A 119 -5.21 17.12 5.87
CA TYR A 119 -3.83 17.42 5.54
C TYR A 119 -3.67 17.92 4.12
N THR A 120 -2.92 19.01 3.98
CA THR A 120 -2.46 19.55 2.71
C THR A 120 -1.04 20.06 2.92
N ALA A 121 -0.10 19.59 2.10
CA ALA A 121 1.29 20.00 2.20
C ALA A 121 1.46 21.42 1.65
N GLU A 122 2.20 22.25 2.38
CA GLU A 122 2.60 23.57 1.90
C GLU A 122 3.67 23.42 0.82
N ARG A 123 3.49 24.13 -0.29
CA ARG A 123 4.47 24.20 -1.38
C ARG A 123 4.65 25.66 -1.81
N LYS A 124 5.86 25.98 -2.27
CA LYS A 124 6.23 27.34 -2.69
C LYS A 124 5.44 27.80 -3.93
N ASP A 125 5.14 26.88 -4.85
CA ASP A 125 4.47 27.18 -6.11
C ASP A 125 2.94 27.12 -5.97
N THR A 126 2.38 28.07 -5.23
CA THR A 126 0.94 28.14 -4.93
C THR A 126 0.08 28.45 -6.16
N ALA A 127 0.62 29.11 -7.17
CA ALA A 127 -0.12 29.55 -8.36
C ALA A 127 -0.66 28.40 -9.23
N LEU A 128 0.00 27.23 -9.22
CA LEU A 128 -0.41 26.04 -9.96
C LEU A 128 -1.13 25.02 -9.07
N MET A 129 -1.45 25.37 -7.83
CA MET A 129 -2.07 24.46 -6.89
C MET A 129 -3.45 24.95 -6.51
N ASP A 130 -4.31 24.00 -6.18
CA ASP A 130 -5.58 24.33 -5.55
C ASP A 130 -5.35 24.98 -4.18
N PRO A 131 -6.34 25.71 -3.65
CA PRO A 131 -6.24 26.34 -2.34
C PRO A 131 -5.89 25.34 -1.23
N VAL A 132 -5.23 25.86 -0.20
CA VAL A 132 -4.91 25.11 1.03
C VAL A 132 -6.11 25.20 1.97
N GLY A 133 -6.45 24.08 2.62
CA GLY A 133 -7.55 24.01 3.58
C GLY A 133 -8.89 23.57 2.98
N ASP A 134 -9.90 23.53 3.84
CA ASP A 134 -11.29 23.17 3.54
C ASP A 134 -12.25 24.37 3.61
N ALA A 135 -11.70 25.60 3.60
CA ALA A 135 -12.50 26.80 3.60
C ALA A 135 -13.45 26.82 2.39
N PRO A 136 -14.76 27.09 2.60
CA PRO A 136 -15.77 26.96 1.54
C PRO A 136 -15.60 28.00 0.42
N GLU A 137 -15.10 29.20 0.75
CA GLU A 137 -14.94 30.29 -0.23
C GLU A 137 -13.97 29.95 -1.38
N PRO A 138 -12.72 29.49 -1.12
CA PRO A 138 -11.84 29.04 -2.20
C PRO A 138 -12.36 27.81 -2.95
N LEU A 139 -12.99 26.87 -2.24
CA LEU A 139 -13.50 25.63 -2.85
C LEU A 139 -14.67 25.87 -3.79
N SER A 140 -15.50 26.88 -3.51
CA SER A 140 -16.66 27.24 -4.35
C SER A 140 -16.28 27.75 -5.74
N ARG A 141 -15.02 28.15 -5.94
CA ARG A 141 -14.50 28.58 -7.24
C ARG A 141 -14.09 27.42 -8.14
N ILE A 142 -14.06 26.20 -7.61
CA ILE A 142 -13.59 25.01 -8.32
C ILE A 142 -14.77 24.31 -9.01
N SER A 143 -14.68 24.13 -10.32
CA SER A 143 -15.68 23.39 -11.10
C SER A 143 -15.29 21.91 -11.23
N PHE A 144 -15.82 21.06 -10.36
CA PHE A 144 -15.54 19.61 -10.39
C PHE A 144 -16.27 18.89 -11.54
N ASN A 145 -15.73 17.73 -11.95
CA ASN A 145 -16.27 16.92 -13.05
C ASN A 145 -16.36 17.64 -14.41
N THR A 146 -15.63 18.74 -14.60
CA THR A 146 -15.59 19.53 -15.85
C THR A 146 -14.16 19.95 -16.20
N LEU A 147 -13.99 20.59 -17.35
CA LEU A 147 -12.76 21.31 -17.68
C LEU A 147 -12.82 22.69 -16.99
N ASP A 148 -11.99 22.90 -15.98
CA ASP A 148 -11.97 24.11 -15.14
C ASP A 148 -10.78 24.99 -15.52
N GLY A 149 -11.00 25.87 -16.51
CA GLY A 149 -9.94 26.67 -17.12
C GLY A 149 -8.84 25.78 -17.73
N PRO A 150 -7.57 25.92 -17.33
CA PRO A 150 -6.48 25.09 -17.84
C PRO A 150 -6.42 23.69 -17.20
N ARG A 151 -7.23 23.41 -16.18
CA ARG A 151 -7.19 22.14 -15.45
C ARG A 151 -8.36 21.25 -15.83
N ASP A 152 -8.07 20.10 -16.42
CA ASP A 152 -9.09 19.06 -16.56
C ASP A 152 -9.32 18.41 -15.19
N ARG A 153 -10.55 18.53 -14.67
CA ARG A 153 -10.97 17.94 -13.40
C ARG A 153 -11.87 16.74 -13.60
N ARG A 154 -12.05 16.24 -14.82
CA ARG A 154 -12.83 15.03 -15.10
C ARG A 154 -12.01 13.80 -14.76
N SER A 155 -12.64 12.77 -14.22
CA SER A 155 -11.97 11.49 -13.99
C SER A 155 -12.25 10.53 -15.15
N PHE A 156 -11.23 9.76 -15.54
CA PHE A 156 -11.41 8.62 -16.46
C PHE A 156 -12.27 7.49 -15.86
N HIS A 157 -12.46 7.49 -14.54
CA HIS A 157 -13.38 6.59 -13.84
C HIS A 157 -14.85 7.07 -13.86
N GLY A 158 -15.15 8.18 -14.55
CA GLY A 158 -16.47 8.80 -14.58
C GLY A 158 -16.65 9.88 -13.51
N ALA A 159 -17.87 10.38 -13.37
CA ALA A 159 -18.18 11.45 -12.44
C ALA A 159 -18.00 11.00 -10.98
N TYR A 160 -17.26 11.76 -10.20
CA TYR A 160 -17.07 11.51 -8.77
C TYR A 160 -17.99 12.40 -7.94
N ALA A 161 -18.38 11.90 -6.77
CA ALA A 161 -19.20 12.63 -5.83
C ALA A 161 -18.41 13.79 -5.20
N VAL A 162 -19.09 14.92 -4.98
CA VAL A 162 -18.56 16.07 -4.23
C VAL A 162 -19.40 16.21 -2.96
N ARG A 163 -18.74 16.30 -1.81
CA ARG A 163 -19.36 16.47 -0.50
C ARG A 163 -18.64 17.60 0.24
N ASP A 164 -19.42 18.53 0.79
CA ASP A 164 -18.89 19.70 1.52
C ASP A 164 -17.84 20.48 0.71
N GLY A 165 -18.07 20.63 -0.61
CA GLY A 165 -17.14 21.31 -1.52
C GLY A 165 -15.87 20.53 -1.86
N LEU A 166 -15.73 19.28 -1.41
CA LEU A 166 -14.56 18.43 -1.65
C LEU A 166 -14.91 17.17 -2.44
N PRO A 167 -14.06 16.73 -3.38
CA PRO A 167 -14.30 15.51 -4.13
C PRO A 167 -13.99 14.27 -3.30
N LEU A 168 -14.85 13.26 -3.41
CA LEU A 168 -14.61 11.93 -2.83
C LEU A 168 -13.82 11.07 -3.81
N ASN A 169 -12.82 10.35 -3.30
CA ASN A 169 -12.07 9.38 -4.10
C ASN A 169 -13.04 8.30 -4.61
N PRO A 170 -13.18 8.08 -5.93
CA PRO A 170 -14.10 7.08 -6.47
C PRO A 170 -13.82 5.66 -5.96
N MET A 171 -12.58 5.34 -5.60
CA MET A 171 -12.19 4.02 -5.10
C MET A 171 -12.49 3.80 -3.61
N GLY A 172 -12.91 4.83 -2.87
CA GLY A 172 -13.29 4.71 -1.46
C GLY A 172 -12.44 5.52 -0.48
N ARG A 173 -12.67 5.27 0.82
CA ARG A 173 -12.01 5.92 1.96
C ARG A 173 -10.52 5.63 1.98
N THR A 174 -9.73 6.64 2.30
CA THR A 174 -8.26 6.56 2.38
C THR A 174 -7.73 6.84 3.79
N GLY A 175 -8.58 7.30 4.71
CA GLY A 175 -8.17 7.71 6.05
C GLY A 175 -7.54 9.10 6.13
N LEU A 176 -7.59 9.90 5.06
CA LEU A 176 -7.05 11.26 5.07
C LEU A 176 -7.90 12.20 4.22
N ARG A 177 -8.21 13.39 4.74
CA ARG A 177 -8.85 14.49 4.00
C ARG A 177 -7.80 15.48 3.51
N GLY A 178 -8.21 16.34 2.59
CA GLY A 178 -7.33 17.31 1.94
C GLY A 178 -6.59 16.74 0.73
N ARG A 179 -5.72 17.55 0.13
CA ARG A 179 -4.96 17.15 -1.07
C ARG A 179 -3.71 16.33 -0.74
N GLY A 180 -3.28 16.34 0.51
CA GLY A 180 -1.91 15.96 0.86
C GLY A 180 -0.92 16.78 0.03
N SER A 181 0.03 16.12 -0.63
CA SER A 181 1.03 16.76 -1.48
C SER A 181 0.64 16.92 -2.95
N LEU A 182 -0.59 16.54 -3.32
CA LEU A 182 -1.09 16.65 -4.70
C LEU A 182 -1.38 18.10 -5.10
N SER A 183 -1.34 18.36 -6.42
CA SER A 183 -1.53 19.70 -6.98
C SER A 183 -2.97 20.18 -6.86
N CYS A 184 -3.95 19.31 -7.12
CA CYS A 184 -5.36 19.63 -7.10
C CYS A 184 -6.20 18.62 -6.30
N PHE A 185 -7.37 19.08 -5.88
CA PHE A 185 -8.46 18.23 -5.42
C PHE A 185 -9.01 17.41 -6.58
N GLY A 186 -9.33 16.14 -6.31
CA GLY A 186 -9.86 15.22 -7.32
C GLY A 186 -8.74 14.58 -8.17
N PRO A 187 -9.00 14.29 -9.46
CA PRO A 187 -8.03 13.63 -10.31
C PRO A 187 -6.79 14.51 -10.55
N ASN A 188 -5.61 13.89 -10.45
CA ASN A 188 -4.34 14.50 -10.84
C ASN A 188 -3.80 13.67 -12.01
N HIS A 189 -3.98 14.15 -13.24
CA HIS A 189 -3.63 13.41 -14.44
C HIS A 189 -2.10 13.29 -14.60
N ALA A 190 -1.65 12.09 -14.96
CA ALA A 190 -0.26 11.78 -15.27
C ALA A 190 -0.19 10.95 -16.54
N LEU A 191 0.94 11.07 -17.26
CA LEU A 191 1.23 10.28 -18.46
C LEU A 191 2.47 9.43 -18.19
N HIS A 192 2.36 8.12 -18.42
CA HIS A 192 3.45 7.17 -18.25
C HIS A 192 3.73 6.48 -19.60
N PRO A 193 4.58 7.06 -20.46
CA PRO A 193 4.92 6.44 -21.73
C PRO A 193 5.77 5.18 -21.49
N VAL A 194 5.39 4.07 -22.13
CA VAL A 194 6.14 2.81 -22.07
C VAL A 194 6.73 2.54 -23.45
N VAL A 195 8.06 2.47 -23.52
CA VAL A 195 8.80 2.21 -24.77
C VAL A 195 9.36 0.80 -24.72
N THR A 196 8.94 -0.03 -25.66
CA THR A 196 9.38 -1.43 -25.82
C THR A 196 10.12 -1.60 -27.15
N ARG A 197 11.04 -2.57 -27.22
CA ARG A 197 11.76 -2.95 -28.45
C ARG A 197 11.71 -4.46 -28.67
#